data_AF-A0A851FJF0-F1
#
_entry.id   AF-A0A851FJF0-F1
#
_cell.length_a   1.000
_cell.length_b   1.000
_cell.length_c   1.000
_cell.angle_alpha   90.00
_cell.angle_beta   90.00
_cell.angle_gamma   90.00
#
_symmetry.space_group_name_H-M   'P 1'
#
loop_
_entity.id
_entity.type
_entity.pdbx_description
1 polymer ?
#
loop_
_entity_poly.entity_id
_entity_poly.type
_entity_poly.pdbx_seq_one_letter_code
_entity_poly.pdbx_strand_id
1 'polypeptide(L)'
;VLLLGLLSAPAALSRDFTGNDIVYLHPSTTPYPRGFKCFTCEKAADNYECNRWAPDVYCPRGTRYCFSQHMMKATGESVSVTKRCVPLEDCLSTGCTYIRHEEYKVCTSCCEGTICNLPLPRNVTDAVFTTLSPL
;
A
#
# COMPACT_ATOMS: atom_id res chain seq x y z
N VAL A 1 17.31 -33.58 27.95
CA VAL A 1 16.05 -32.81 27.86
C VAL A 1 16.44 -31.34 27.75
N LEU A 2 16.61 -30.82 26.52
CA LEU A 2 16.87 -29.39 26.31
C LEU A 2 15.53 -28.71 26.05
N LEU A 3 15.01 -28.00 27.05
CA LEU A 3 13.84 -27.15 26.94
C LEU A 3 14.28 -25.85 26.23
N LEU A 4 14.08 -25.80 24.91
CA LEU A 4 14.16 -24.55 24.14
C LEU A 4 12.95 -23.70 24.51
N GLY A 5 13.15 -22.74 25.41
CA GLY A 5 12.16 -21.72 25.73
C GLY A 5 11.84 -20.90 24.49
N LEU A 6 10.57 -20.89 24.10
CA LEU A 6 10.04 -19.99 23.08
C LEU A 6 10.11 -18.57 23.63
N LEU A 7 11.14 -17.82 23.23
CA LEU A 7 11.16 -16.37 23.36
C LEU A 7 10.09 -15.84 22.41
N SER A 8 8.91 -15.54 22.96
CA SER A 8 7.90 -14.76 22.24
C SER A 8 8.51 -13.36 22.03
N ALA A 9 8.86 -13.07 20.78
CA ALA A 9 9.21 -11.71 20.40
C ALA A 9 7.99 -10.81 20.71
N PRO A 10 8.18 -9.67 21.39
CA PRO A 10 7.09 -8.73 21.58
C PRO A 10 6.55 -8.35 20.21
N ALA A 11 5.23 -8.45 20.02
CA ALA A 11 4.56 -7.96 18.83
C ALA A 11 5.02 -6.52 18.62
N ALA A 12 5.80 -6.29 17.57
CA ALA A 12 6.25 -4.95 17.21
C ALA A 12 4.98 -4.11 17.07
N LEU A 13 4.82 -3.11 17.92
CA LEU A 13 3.71 -2.18 17.83
C LEU A 13 3.84 -1.53 16.45
N SER A 14 3.04 -1.97 15.47
CA SER A 14 3.13 -1.52 14.09
C SER A 14 2.73 -0.05 14.05
N ARG A 15 3.71 0.84 14.20
CA ARG A 15 3.52 2.27 13.98
C ARG A 15 3.27 2.48 12.49
N ASP A 16 2.30 3.32 12.14
CA ASP A 16 2.06 3.66 10.75
C ASP A 16 3.26 4.43 10.15
N PHE A 17 3.51 4.25 8.86
CA PHE A 17 4.55 4.98 8.14
C PHE A 17 4.03 6.34 7.69
N THR A 18 4.78 7.39 7.99
CA THR A 18 4.40 8.77 7.75
C THR A 18 5.38 9.45 6.80
N GLY A 19 5.05 10.66 6.35
CA GLY A 19 5.96 11.47 5.54
C GLY A 19 7.31 11.76 6.23
N ASN A 20 7.35 11.77 7.57
CA ASN A 20 8.57 11.99 8.35
C ASN A 20 9.53 10.78 8.30
N ASP A 21 9.02 9.60 7.97
CA ASP A 21 9.84 8.39 7.81
C ASP A 21 10.53 8.34 6.43
N ILE A 22 10.19 9.26 5.52
CA ILE A 22 10.84 9.41 4.20
C ILE A 22 12.16 10.16 4.38
N VAL A 23 13.26 9.41 4.53
CA VAL A 23 14.61 9.97 4.74
C VAL A 23 15.08 10.76 3.51
N TYR A 24 14.96 10.18 2.32
CA TYR A 24 15.33 10.82 1.07
C TYR A 24 14.65 10.10 -0.10
N LEU A 25 14.00 10.86 -0.98
CA LEU A 25 13.60 10.38 -2.30
C LEU A 25 14.65 10.88 -3.27
N HIS A 26 15.33 9.97 -3.97
CA HIS A 26 16.36 10.36 -4.91
C HIS A 26 15.70 11.16 -6.04
N PRO A 27 16.06 12.45 -6.19
CA PRO A 27 15.59 13.28 -7.28
C PRO A 27 16.33 12.84 -8.54
N SER A 28 15.90 11.72 -9.11
CA SER A 28 16.32 11.31 -10.43
C SER A 28 15.51 12.13 -11.44
N THR A 29 16.18 12.74 -12.42
CA THR A 29 15.53 13.23 -13.63
C THR A 29 14.56 12.15 -14.13
N THR A 30 13.31 12.54 -14.41
CA THR A 30 12.28 11.56 -14.81
C THR A 30 12.76 10.84 -16.07
N PRO A 31 12.81 9.49 -16.10
CA PRO A 31 13.32 8.75 -17.26
C PRO A 31 12.46 8.92 -18.52
N TYR A 32 11.24 9.45 -18.36
CA TYR A 32 10.32 9.82 -19.43
C TYR A 32 9.40 10.98 -18.98
N PRO A 33 8.80 11.75 -19.91
CA PRO A 33 7.86 12.81 -19.56
C PRO A 33 6.70 12.28 -18.72
N ARG A 34 6.36 12.98 -17.63
CA ARG A 34 5.32 12.58 -16.67
C ARG A 34 5.62 11.28 -15.91
N GLY A 35 6.90 10.90 -15.80
CA GLY A 35 7.32 9.84 -14.88
C GLY A 35 6.88 10.12 -13.45
N PHE A 36 6.34 9.09 -12.80
CA PHE A 36 5.87 9.14 -11.42
C PHE A 36 6.35 7.91 -10.66
N LYS A 37 6.32 7.99 -9.34
CA LYS A 37 6.67 6.89 -8.44
C LYS A 37 5.44 6.49 -7.62
N CYS A 38 5.38 5.26 -7.16
CA CYS A 38 4.44 4.77 -6.16
C CYS A 38 5.22 3.98 -5.13
N PHE A 39 4.69 3.83 -3.92
CA PHE A 39 5.13 2.72 -3.08
C PHE A 39 4.71 1.42 -3.76
N THR A 40 5.61 0.44 -3.80
CA THR A 40 5.35 -0.90 -4.36
C THR A 40 5.82 -1.99 -3.41
N CYS A 41 4.95 -2.98 -3.19
CA CYS A 41 5.20 -4.13 -2.35
C CYS A 41 4.17 -5.22 -2.67
N GLU A 42 4.51 -6.48 -2.41
CA GLU A 42 3.61 -7.62 -2.61
C GLU A 42 3.44 -8.34 -1.28
N LYS A 43 2.22 -8.35 -0.74
CA LYS A 43 1.85 -9.05 0.50
C LYS A 43 2.77 -8.74 1.70
N ALA A 44 3.15 -7.47 1.87
CA ALA A 44 3.83 -7.02 3.09
C ALA A 44 2.91 -7.16 4.31
N ALA A 45 3.45 -7.35 5.52
CA ALA A 45 2.62 -7.57 6.70
C ALA A 45 1.77 -6.33 7.05
N ASP A 46 2.32 -5.13 6.85
CA ASP A 46 1.65 -3.87 7.13
C ASP A 46 2.16 -2.72 6.24
N ASN A 47 1.61 -1.51 6.46
CA ASN A 47 1.97 -0.32 5.70
C ASN A 47 3.44 0.08 5.92
N TYR A 48 3.96 -0.16 7.11
CA TYR A 48 5.28 0.27 7.49
C TYR A 48 6.34 -0.58 6.81
N GLU A 49 6.20 -1.90 6.85
CA GLU A 49 7.05 -2.81 6.12
C GLU A 49 7.00 -2.54 4.61
N CYS A 50 5.80 -2.33 4.06
CA CYS A 50 5.62 -2.00 2.65
C CYS A 50 6.38 -0.73 2.25
N ASN A 51 6.16 0.38 2.97
CA ASN A 51 6.72 1.69 2.58
C ASN A 51 8.21 1.79 2.89
N ARG A 52 8.69 1.17 3.98
CA ARG A 52 10.10 1.21 4.39
C ARG A 52 11.03 0.52 3.39
N TRP A 53 10.56 -0.56 2.78
CA TRP A 53 11.36 -1.37 1.85
C TRP A 53 10.98 -1.19 0.38
N ALA A 54 10.02 -0.31 0.09
CA ALA A 54 9.64 -0.01 -1.28
C ALA A 54 10.85 0.51 -2.07
N PRO A 55 11.08 0.00 -3.29
CA PRO A 55 12.17 0.48 -4.13
C PRO A 55 11.90 1.91 -4.60
N ASP A 56 12.91 2.77 -4.52
CA ASP A 56 12.84 4.15 -5.01
C ASP A 56 13.03 4.22 -6.53
N VAL A 57 12.08 3.65 -7.27
CA VAL A 57 12.11 3.54 -8.74
C VAL A 57 10.86 4.15 -9.37
N TYR A 58 10.99 4.58 -10.63
CA TYR A 58 9.87 5.07 -11.42
C TYR A 58 8.95 3.93 -11.85
N CYS A 59 7.65 4.22 -11.94
CA CYS A 59 6.67 3.30 -12.46
C CYS A 59 6.94 2.94 -13.94
N PRO A 60 6.53 1.76 -14.42
CA PRO A 60 6.70 1.37 -15.81
C PRO A 60 5.77 2.17 -16.74
N ARG A 61 6.14 2.23 -18.02
CA ARG A 61 5.28 2.83 -19.06
C ARG A 61 3.94 2.10 -19.14
N GLY A 62 2.88 2.83 -19.52
CA GLY A 62 1.52 2.29 -19.59
C GLY A 62 0.77 2.30 -18.26
N THR A 63 1.44 2.66 -17.15
CA THR A 63 0.78 2.91 -15.85
C THR A 63 0.56 4.39 -15.63
N ARG A 64 -0.43 4.73 -14.80
CA ARG A 64 -0.77 6.13 -14.45
C ARG A 64 -1.18 6.33 -13.00
N TYR A 65 -1.53 5.25 -12.30
CA TYR A 65 -2.09 5.33 -10.95
C TYR A 65 -1.31 4.48 -9.97
N CYS A 66 -1.34 4.88 -8.71
CA CYS A 66 -0.86 4.06 -7.62
C CYS A 66 -2.04 3.30 -7.01
N PHE A 67 -1.96 1.97 -7.03
CA PHE A 67 -2.91 1.05 -6.43
C PHE A 67 -2.49 0.68 -5.02
N SER A 68 -3.46 0.56 -4.11
CA SER A 68 -3.28 0.00 -2.77
C SER A 68 -4.40 -1.00 -2.47
N GLN A 69 -4.04 -2.22 -2.09
CA GLN A 69 -4.94 -3.20 -1.50
C GLN A 69 -4.50 -3.51 -0.09
N HIS A 70 -5.44 -3.49 0.83
CA HIS A 70 -5.23 -3.75 2.24
C HIS A 70 -6.22 -4.81 2.72
N MET A 71 -5.69 -5.99 3.05
CA MET A 71 -6.42 -7.02 3.76
C MET A 71 -6.19 -6.84 5.25
N MET A 72 -7.27 -6.78 6.03
CA MET A 72 -7.22 -6.59 7.47
C MET A 72 -8.26 -7.48 8.17
N LYS A 73 -8.02 -7.80 9.44
CA LYS A 73 -9.04 -8.40 10.31
C LYS A 73 -10.19 -7.42 10.53
N ALA A 74 -11.35 -7.91 10.94
CA ALA A 74 -12.49 -7.08 11.32
C ALA A 74 -12.14 -6.08 12.44
N THR A 75 -11.16 -6.42 13.29
CA THR A 75 -10.60 -5.56 14.34
C THR A 75 -9.74 -4.40 13.81
N GLY A 76 -9.39 -4.41 12.52
CA GLY A 76 -8.58 -3.38 11.86
C GLY A 76 -7.07 -3.68 11.82
N GLU A 77 -6.62 -4.81 12.38
CA GLU A 77 -5.24 -5.27 12.29
C GLU A 77 -4.89 -5.68 10.85
N SER A 78 -3.79 -5.16 10.32
CA SER A 78 -3.29 -5.49 8.99
C SER A 78 -2.96 -6.98 8.88
N VAL A 79 -3.33 -7.59 7.76
CA VAL A 79 -3.01 -8.99 7.41
C VAL A 79 -2.07 -9.03 6.22
N SER A 80 -2.37 -8.24 5.19
CA SER A 80 -1.45 -8.05 4.07
C SER A 80 -1.70 -6.73 3.34
N VAL A 81 -0.63 -6.21 2.76
CA VAL A 81 -0.60 -4.99 1.97
C VAL A 81 0.06 -5.25 0.63
N THR A 82 -0.62 -4.88 -0.45
CA THR A 82 -0.06 -4.88 -1.80
C THR A 82 -0.21 -3.49 -2.40
N LYS A 83 0.88 -2.94 -2.93
CA LYS A 83 0.90 -1.66 -3.63
C LYS A 83 1.58 -1.79 -4.98
N ARG A 84 1.00 -1.21 -6.03
CA ARG A 84 1.46 -1.37 -7.41
C ARG A 84 1.28 -0.08 -8.23
N CYS A 85 2.11 0.10 -9.25
CA CYS A 85 1.82 1.02 -10.33
C CYS A 85 0.87 0.32 -11.32
N VAL A 86 -0.23 0.95 -11.70
CA VAL A 86 -1.28 0.28 -12.51
C VAL A 86 -1.85 1.16 -13.62
N PRO A 87 -2.42 0.57 -14.69
CA PRO A 87 -3.25 1.26 -15.67
C PRO A 87 -4.64 1.61 -15.11
N LEU A 88 -5.49 2.23 -15.93
CA LEU A 88 -6.84 2.62 -15.52
C LEU A 88 -7.73 1.41 -15.18
N GLU A 89 -7.66 0.32 -15.95
CA GLU A 89 -8.55 -0.83 -15.75
C GLU A 89 -8.49 -1.42 -14.34
N ASP A 90 -7.31 -1.42 -13.72
CA ASP A 90 -7.09 -1.92 -12.35
C ASP A 90 -7.70 -1.03 -11.26
N CYS A 91 -8.02 0.23 -11.60
CA CYS A 91 -8.58 1.22 -10.65
C CYS A 91 -10.10 1.36 -10.75
N LEU A 92 -10.76 0.65 -11.68
CA LEU A 92 -12.21 0.72 -11.84
C LEU A 92 -13.00 -0.03 -10.76
N SER A 93 -12.32 -0.85 -9.95
CA SER A 93 -12.92 -1.65 -8.88
C SER A 93 -12.33 -1.31 -7.50
N THR A 94 -12.55 -0.07 -7.05
CA THR A 94 -12.22 0.38 -5.67
C THR A 94 -13.37 0.11 -4.70
N GLY A 95 -13.08 0.12 -3.40
CA GLY A 95 -14.06 -0.13 -2.33
C GLY A 95 -13.58 -1.17 -1.33
N CYS A 96 -14.46 -1.54 -0.39
CA CYS A 96 -14.18 -2.59 0.60
C CYS A 96 -15.15 -3.76 0.46
N THR A 97 -14.62 -4.98 0.54
CA THR A 97 -15.38 -6.22 0.57
C THR A 97 -15.12 -6.96 1.88
N TYR A 98 -16.19 -7.42 2.54
CA TYR A 98 -16.13 -8.20 3.76
C TYR A 98 -16.23 -9.70 3.45
N ILE A 99 -15.25 -10.48 3.92
CA ILE A 99 -15.20 -11.93 3.79
C ILE A 99 -15.69 -12.53 5.11
N ARG A 100 -17.02 -12.73 5.21
CA ARG A 100 -17.71 -13.08 6.48
C ARG A 100 -17.19 -14.37 7.13
N HIS A 101 -16.78 -15.36 6.34
CA HIS A 101 -16.34 -16.65 6.86
C HIS A 101 -14.97 -16.59 7.55
N GLU A 102 -14.14 -15.61 7.19
CA GLU A 102 -12.75 -15.50 7.68
C GLU A 102 -12.53 -14.26 8.55
N GLU A 103 -13.59 -13.50 8.83
CA GLU A 103 -13.54 -12.24 9.59
C GLU A 103 -12.54 -11.22 9.01
N TYR A 104 -12.31 -11.27 7.70
CA TYR A 104 -11.44 -10.33 6.98
C TYR A 104 -12.23 -9.28 6.21
N LYS A 105 -11.58 -8.15 5.99
CA LYS A 105 -12.03 -7.06 5.14
C LYS A 105 -10.89 -6.72 4.17
N VAL A 106 -11.21 -6.66 2.88
CA VAL A 106 -10.28 -6.26 1.83
C VAL A 106 -10.72 -4.92 1.29
N CYS A 107 -9.88 -3.90 1.42
CA CYS A 107 -10.12 -2.56 0.90
C CYS A 107 -9.13 -2.22 -0.21
N THR A 108 -9.63 -1.63 -1.29
CA THR A 108 -8.85 -1.25 -2.47
C THR A 108 -9.06 0.22 -2.78
N SER A 109 -7.97 0.96 -2.99
CA SER A 109 -7.97 2.36 -3.44
C SER A 109 -6.97 2.58 -4.57
N CYS A 110 -7.21 3.65 -5.33
CA CYS A 110 -6.26 4.16 -6.31
C CYS A 110 -6.09 5.67 -6.16
N CYS A 111 -4.92 6.19 -6.51
CA CYS A 111 -4.67 7.62 -6.57
C CYS A 111 -3.81 8.02 -7.78
N GLU A 112 -4.01 9.24 -8.29
CA GLU A 112 -3.14 9.87 -9.29
C GLU A 112 -2.14 10.82 -8.59
N GLY A 113 -0.84 10.66 -8.88
CA GLY A 113 0.22 11.51 -8.34
C GLY A 113 1.45 10.70 -7.90
N THR A 114 2.60 11.37 -7.79
CA THR A 114 3.81 10.71 -7.29
C THR A 114 3.65 10.40 -5.80
N ILE A 115 4.00 9.18 -5.40
CA ILE A 115 3.97 8.63 -4.03
C ILE A 115 2.65 8.85 -3.28
N CYS A 116 1.54 9.02 -4.02
CA CYS A 116 0.24 9.36 -3.45
C CYS A 116 -0.35 8.24 -2.57
N ASN A 117 0.09 7.00 -2.77
CA ASN A 117 -0.38 5.82 -2.06
C ASN A 117 0.39 5.57 -0.74
N LEU A 118 0.82 6.63 -0.06
CA LEU A 118 1.44 6.57 1.25
C LEU A 118 0.53 5.91 2.32
N PRO A 119 -0.76 6.32 2.49
CA PRO A 119 -1.69 5.67 3.40
C PRO A 119 -2.31 4.39 2.82
N LEU A 120 -3.00 3.62 3.67
CA LEU A 120 -3.82 2.47 3.28
C LEU A 120 -5.31 2.80 3.37
N PRO A 121 -6.14 2.23 2.46
CA PRO A 121 -7.58 2.25 2.65
C PRO A 121 -7.96 1.31 3.81
N ARG A 122 -8.87 1.76 4.68
CA ARG A 122 -9.37 1.02 5.83
C ARG A 122 -10.90 0.91 5.84
N ASN A 123 -11.61 1.70 5.06
CA ASN A 123 -13.08 1.74 5.05
C ASN A 123 -13.61 2.25 3.69
N VAL A 124 -14.92 2.33 3.53
CA VAL A 124 -15.52 2.73 2.25
C VAL A 124 -15.27 4.20 1.88
N THR A 125 -14.91 5.05 2.84
CA THR A 125 -14.67 6.48 2.58
C THR A 125 -13.27 6.75 2.05
N ASP A 126 -12.29 5.90 2.38
CA ASP A 126 -10.90 6.00 1.91
C ASP A 126 -10.54 4.95 0.84
N ALA A 127 -11.36 3.91 0.68
CA ALA A 127 -11.27 2.92 -0.40
C ALA A 127 -11.91 3.44 -1.70
N VAL A 128 -11.38 4.54 -2.22
CA VAL A 128 -11.91 5.23 -3.42
C VAL A 128 -10.83 5.37 -4.50
N PHE A 129 -11.25 5.75 -5.70
CA PHE A 129 -10.34 6.18 -6.77
C PHE A 129 -10.27 7.71 -6.82
N THR A 130 -9.14 8.26 -6.35
CA THR A 130 -8.87 9.71 -6.36
C THR A 130 -8.03 10.09 -7.57
N THR A 131 -8.64 10.72 -8.57
CA THR A 131 -7.95 11.19 -9.78
C THR A 131 -7.92 12.72 -9.83
N LEU A 132 -6.85 13.30 -10.39
CA LEU A 132 -6.75 14.73 -10.67
C LEU A 132 -7.24 15.06 -12.08
N SER A 133 -7.28 14.05 -12.95
CA SER A 133 -7.67 14.16 -14.34
C SER A 133 -9.05 13.55 -14.57
N PRO A 134 -9.86 14.10 -15.50
CA PRO A 134 -11.07 13.42 -15.97
C PRO A 134 -10.74 12.02 -16.46
N LEU A 135 -11.63 11.07 -16.15
CA LEU A 135 -11.54 9.67 -16.58
C LEU A 135 -11.96 9.50 -18.04
#